data_AF-A0A699UTG2-F1
#
_entry.id   AF-A0A699UTG2-F1
#
_cell.length_a   1.000
_cell.length_b   1.000
_cell.length_c   1.000
_cell.angle_alpha   90.00
_cell.angle_beta   90.00
_cell.angle_gamma   90.00
#
_symmetry.space_group_name_H-M   'P 1'
#
loop_
_entity.id
_entity.type
_entity.pdbx_description
1 polymer ?
#
loop_
_entity_poly.entity_id
_entity_poly.type
_entity_poly.pdbx_seq_one_letter_code
_entity_poly.pdbx_strand_id
1 'polypeptide(L)'
;MLIYAQAPLFLWAEAVATACFTQNRSIICLRHGKTPYELLHNKLHDLSFFHVFGALCYPINDSENLGKLQPKADIGIFIGYAPTKKAFRIYNRRIRRIVETIRVDFDELTVMASEQRSLGPALNEMTPGTISLGLVLTTSLSTSYVPPSRTD
;
A
#
# COMPACT_ATOMS: atom_id res chain seq x y z
N MET A 1 5.98 5.92 -2.26
CA MET A 1 6.25 4.57 -2.80
C MET A 1 7.74 4.23 -2.78
N LEU A 2 8.62 4.97 -3.48
CA LEU A 2 10.03 4.59 -3.59
C LEU A 2 10.82 4.59 -2.26
N ILE A 3 10.66 5.65 -1.45
CA ILE A 3 11.31 5.76 -0.12
C ILE A 3 10.79 4.68 0.83
N TYR A 4 9.46 4.51 0.89
CA TYR A 4 8.78 3.49 1.69
C TYR A 4 9.26 2.07 1.35
N ALA A 5 9.39 1.75 0.05
CA ALA A 5 9.90 0.47 -0.41
C ALA A 5 11.41 0.28 -0.23
N GLN A 6 12.13 1.28 0.29
CA GLN A 6 13.59 1.34 0.32
C GLN A 6 14.23 0.94 -1.02
N ALA A 7 13.58 1.32 -2.11
CA ALA A 7 13.93 0.89 -3.46
C ALA A 7 14.98 1.82 -4.10
N PRO A 8 15.90 1.29 -4.93
CA PRO A 8 16.89 2.11 -5.63
C PRO A 8 16.28 3.24 -6.48
N LEU A 9 16.96 4.39 -6.54
CA LEU A 9 16.50 5.57 -7.26
C LEU A 9 16.22 5.31 -8.75
N PHE A 10 16.96 4.38 -9.39
CA PHE A 10 16.76 4.07 -10.82
C PHE A 10 15.36 3.49 -11.11
N LEU A 11 14.63 3.00 -10.11
CA LEU A 11 13.26 2.49 -10.24
C LEU A 11 12.19 3.60 -10.14
N TRP A 12 12.58 4.88 -10.10
CA TRP A 12 11.64 5.99 -9.97
C TRP A 12 10.55 5.98 -11.05
N ALA A 13 10.90 5.67 -12.31
CA ALA A 13 9.95 5.64 -13.41
C ALA A 13 8.88 4.55 -13.21
N GLU A 14 9.29 3.38 -12.68
CA GLU A 14 8.40 2.27 -12.35
C GLU A 14 7.46 2.62 -11.20
N ALA A 15 7.96 3.35 -10.19
CA ALA A 15 7.15 3.84 -9.09
C ALA A 15 6.08 4.84 -9.55
N VAL A 16 6.43 5.78 -10.45
CA VAL A 16 5.49 6.74 -11.04
C VAL A 16 4.44 6.01 -11.89
N ALA A 17 4.87 5.09 -12.74
CA ALA A 17 3.97 4.29 -13.58
C ALA A 17 2.98 3.47 -12.72
N THR A 18 3.47 2.87 -11.63
CA THR A 18 2.65 2.10 -10.69
C THR A 18 1.63 2.99 -9.97
N ALA A 19 2.05 4.16 -9.49
CA ALA A 19 1.14 5.11 -8.85
C ALA A 19 0.04 5.58 -9.82
N CYS A 20 0.39 5.89 -11.07
CA CYS A 20 -0.59 6.24 -12.09
C CYS A 20 -1.54 5.07 -12.39
N PHE A 21 -1.00 3.85 -12.51
CA PHE A 21 -1.78 2.64 -12.79
C PHE A 21 -2.82 2.37 -11.70
N THR A 22 -2.43 2.47 -10.43
CA THR A 22 -3.32 2.24 -9.28
C THR A 22 -4.34 3.36 -9.16
N GLN A 23 -3.90 4.63 -9.16
CA GLN A 23 -4.81 5.78 -9.03
C GLN A 23 -5.91 5.77 -10.10
N ASN A 24 -5.56 5.50 -11.36
CA ASN A 24 -6.52 5.46 -12.47
C ASN A 24 -7.58 4.37 -12.34
N ARG A 25 -7.35 3.35 -11.50
CA ARG A 25 -8.20 2.17 -11.37
C ARG A 25 -8.81 1.99 -9.98
N SER A 26 -8.36 2.73 -8.97
CA SER A 26 -8.90 2.65 -7.60
C SER A 26 -9.56 3.93 -7.12
N ILE A 27 -9.16 5.11 -7.64
CA ILE A 27 -9.75 6.38 -7.21
C ILE A 27 -11.04 6.64 -7.98
N ILE A 28 -12.13 6.82 -7.24
CA ILE A 28 -13.44 7.12 -7.81
C ILE A 28 -13.57 8.62 -8.07
N CYS A 29 -13.97 8.98 -9.29
CA CYS A 29 -14.38 10.33 -9.61
C CYS A 29 -15.76 10.59 -9.02
N LEU A 30 -15.84 11.45 -8.00
CA LEU A 30 -17.09 11.74 -7.27
C LEU A 30 -18.26 12.16 -8.17
N ARG A 31 -18.00 12.85 -9.29
CA ARG A 31 -19.06 13.30 -10.22
C ARG A 31 -19.76 12.14 -10.91
N HIS A 32 -19.05 11.04 -11.17
CA HIS A 32 -19.55 9.93 -11.99
C HIS A 32 -19.73 8.63 -11.19
N GLY A 33 -19.22 8.56 -9.96
CA GLY A 33 -19.23 7.35 -9.15
C GLY A 33 -18.40 6.20 -9.74
N LYS A 34 -17.48 6.50 -10.67
CA LYS A 34 -16.66 5.53 -11.42
C LYS A 34 -15.19 5.93 -11.41
N THR A 35 -14.31 4.94 -11.58
CA THR A 35 -12.87 5.21 -11.73
C THR A 35 -12.55 5.74 -13.15
N PRO A 36 -11.45 6.48 -13.35
CA PRO A 36 -11.02 6.94 -14.68
C PRO A 36 -10.93 5.80 -15.70
N TYR A 37 -10.45 4.63 -15.29
CA TYR A 37 -10.36 3.46 -16.17
C TYR A 37 -11.74 2.94 -16.60
N GLU A 38 -12.68 2.84 -15.66
CA GLU A 38 -14.06 2.41 -15.94
C GLU A 38 -14.77 3.36 -16.89
N LEU A 39 -14.53 4.67 -16.76
CA LEU A 39 -15.10 5.66 -17.68
C LEU A 39 -14.59 5.49 -19.10
N LEU A 40 -13.31 5.17 -19.27
CA LEU A 40 -12.69 5.03 -20.59
C LEU A 40 -13.02 3.69 -21.27
N HIS A 41 -13.10 2.60 -20.50
CA HIS A 41 -13.22 1.24 -21.05
C HIS A 41 -14.56 0.55 -20.76
N ASN A 42 -15.46 1.20 -20.00
CA ASN A 42 -16.75 0.65 -19.57
C ASN A 42 -16.64 -0.75 -18.94
N LYS A 43 -15.53 -1.02 -18.23
CA LYS A 43 -15.23 -2.31 -17.61
C LYS A 43 -14.82 -2.12 -16.16
N LEU A 44 -15.50 -2.85 -15.28
CA LEU A 44 -15.13 -2.99 -13.86
C LEU A 44 -13.79 -3.72 -13.74
N HIS A 45 -12.94 -3.23 -12.84
CA HIS A 45 -11.69 -3.88 -12.50
C HIS A 45 -11.79 -4.68 -11.22
N ASP A 46 -11.10 -5.81 -11.24
CA ASP A 46 -10.88 -6.63 -10.07
C ASP A 46 -9.75 -6.01 -9.23
N LEU A 47 -10.11 -5.54 -8.03
CA LEU A 47 -9.16 -4.89 -7.12
C LEU A 47 -8.18 -5.88 -6.49
N SER A 48 -8.46 -7.20 -6.52
CA SER A 48 -7.55 -8.21 -5.96
C SER A 48 -6.22 -8.32 -6.74
N PHE A 49 -6.15 -7.73 -7.93
CA PHE A 49 -4.94 -7.68 -8.74
C PHE A 49 -3.90 -6.65 -8.23
N PHE A 50 -4.28 -5.76 -7.31
CA PHE A 50 -3.37 -4.74 -6.82
C PHE A 50 -2.46 -5.25 -5.71
N HIS A 51 -1.16 -5.06 -5.92
CA HIS A 51 -0.11 -5.36 -4.95
C HIS A 51 0.65 -4.09 -4.54
N VAL A 52 1.24 -4.10 -3.35
CA VAL A 52 1.98 -2.97 -2.80
C VAL A 52 3.34 -2.84 -3.48
N PHE A 53 3.63 -1.68 -4.08
CA PHE A 53 4.96 -1.39 -4.64
C PHE A 53 6.05 -1.61 -3.57
N GLY A 54 7.08 -2.36 -3.92
CA GLY A 54 8.14 -2.76 -2.97
C GLY A 54 7.89 -4.09 -2.27
N ALA A 55 6.72 -4.73 -2.45
CA ALA A 55 6.44 -6.03 -1.85
C ALA A 55 7.49 -7.07 -2.25
N LEU A 56 7.88 -7.88 -1.27
CA LEU A 56 8.70 -9.05 -1.51
C LEU A 56 7.87 -10.07 -2.30
N CYS A 57 8.44 -10.61 -3.36
CA CYS A 57 7.73 -11.56 -4.20
C CYS A 57 8.66 -12.62 -4.77
N TYR A 58 8.08 -13.75 -5.15
CA TYR A 58 8.79 -14.91 -5.65
C TYR A 58 8.29 -15.23 -7.07
N PRO A 59 8.85 -14.60 -8.11
CA PRO A 59 8.58 -14.98 -9.49
C PRO A 59 8.94 -16.45 -9.72
N ILE A 60 7.96 -17.22 -10.19
CA ILE A 60 8.18 -18.61 -10.58
C ILE A 60 9.00 -18.62 -11.88
N ASN A 61 10.09 -19.36 -11.87
CA ASN A 61 10.98 -19.45 -13.01
C ASN A 61 10.53 -20.64 -13.87
N ASP A 62 9.83 -20.38 -14.98
CA ASP A 62 9.28 -21.41 -15.87
C ASP A 62 10.28 -21.83 -16.97
N SER A 63 11.56 -21.47 -16.87
CA SER A 63 12.53 -21.81 -17.93
C SER A 63 12.73 -23.31 -18.02
N GLU A 64 12.48 -23.89 -19.20
CA GLU A 64 12.56 -25.34 -19.49
C GLU A 64 13.95 -25.97 -19.19
N ASN A 65 14.98 -25.13 -19.04
CA ASN A 65 16.36 -25.53 -18.75
C ASN A 65 16.69 -25.67 -17.25
N LEU A 66 15.71 -25.60 -16.34
CA LEU A 66 15.97 -25.79 -14.91
C LEU A 66 16.23 -27.28 -14.61
N GLY A 67 17.48 -27.60 -14.30
CA GLY A 67 17.83 -28.91 -13.74
C GLY A 67 17.07 -29.18 -12.44
N LYS A 68 16.88 -30.46 -12.10
CA LYS A 68 16.07 -30.94 -10.94
C LYS A 68 16.39 -30.29 -9.58
N LEU A 69 17.56 -29.66 -9.43
CA LEU A 69 18.04 -29.05 -8.17
C LEU A 69 18.09 -27.51 -8.22
N GLN A 70 17.64 -26.88 -9.29
CA GLN A 70 17.67 -25.42 -9.38
C GLN A 70 16.53 -24.78 -8.57
N PRO A 71 16.73 -23.57 -8.01
CA PRO A 71 15.68 -22.83 -7.31
C PRO A 71 14.48 -22.62 -8.23
N LYS A 72 13.30 -23.00 -7.75
CA LYS A 72 12.04 -22.92 -8.50
C LYS A 72 11.48 -21.49 -8.60
N ALA A 73 11.90 -20.64 -7.68
CA ALA A 73 11.57 -19.21 -7.67
C ALA A 73 12.78 -18.40 -7.22
N ASP A 74 12.91 -17.20 -7.78
CA ASP A 74 13.91 -16.23 -7.36
C ASP A 74 13.30 -15.23 -6.38
N ILE A 75 14.14 -14.50 -5.63
CA ILE A 75 13.67 -13.40 -4.79
C ILE A 75 13.57 -12.13 -5.64
N GLY A 76 12.38 -11.55 -5.68
CA GLY A 76 12.04 -10.35 -6.41
C GLY A 76 11.44 -9.26 -5.53
N ILE A 77 11.47 -8.04 -6.04
CA ILE A 77 10.75 -6.89 -5.49
C ILE A 77 9.71 -6.49 -6.53
N PHE A 78 8.46 -6.36 -6.12
CA PHE A 78 7.40 -5.87 -6.99
C PHE A 78 7.60 -4.40 -7.30
N ILE A 79 7.66 -4.05 -8.59
CA ILE A 79 7.92 -2.69 -9.03
C ILE A 79 6.83 -2.13 -9.95
N GLY A 80 5.83 -2.92 -10.32
CA GLY A 80 4.70 -2.41 -11.07
C GLY A 80 4.03 -3.40 -11.99
N TYR A 81 3.26 -2.88 -12.93
CA TYR A 81 2.43 -3.67 -13.84
C TYR A 81 2.95 -3.57 -15.26
N ALA A 82 2.83 -4.66 -16.02
CA ALA A 82 3.18 -4.64 -17.44
C ALA A 82 2.20 -3.73 -18.21
N PRO A 83 2.67 -2.94 -19.19
CA PRO A 83 1.84 -1.95 -19.87
C PRO A 83 0.77 -2.58 -20.78
N THR A 84 1.08 -3.73 -21.38
CA THR A 84 0.24 -4.36 -22.43
C THR A 84 -0.35 -5.71 -22.02
N LYS A 85 0.08 -6.28 -20.90
CA LYS A 85 -0.30 -7.63 -20.45
C LYS A 85 -0.79 -7.59 -19.02
N LYS A 86 -1.67 -8.53 -18.65
CA LYS A 86 -2.01 -8.79 -17.23
C LYS A 86 -0.85 -9.56 -16.56
N ALA A 87 0.26 -8.86 -16.38
CA ALA A 87 1.50 -9.39 -15.81
C ALA A 87 2.12 -8.35 -14.87
N PHE A 88 2.99 -8.82 -13.99
CA PHE A 88 3.73 -8.01 -13.03
C PHE A 88 5.14 -7.75 -13.52
N ARG A 89 5.63 -6.55 -13.25
CA ARG A 89 7.04 -6.16 -13.40
C ARG A 89 7.72 -6.34 -12.06
N ILE A 90 8.78 -7.14 -12.06
CA ILE A 90 9.50 -7.52 -10.85
C ILE A 90 10.97 -7.25 -11.06
N TYR A 91 11.58 -6.58 -10.10
CA TYR A 91 13.02 -6.48 -10.04
C TYR A 91 13.58 -7.74 -9.39
N ASN A 92 14.16 -8.63 -10.19
CA ASN A 92 14.80 -9.84 -9.69
C ASN A 92 16.16 -9.48 -9.08
N ARG A 93 16.31 -9.69 -7.77
CA ARG A 93 17.52 -9.30 -7.02
C ARG A 93 18.73 -10.12 -7.41
N ARG A 94 18.54 -11.38 -7.83
CA ARG A 94 19.62 -12.31 -8.19
C ARG A 94 20.30 -11.88 -9.49
N ILE A 95 19.51 -11.66 -10.54
CA ILE A 95 20.03 -11.30 -11.87
C ILE A 95 20.14 -9.79 -12.09
N ARG A 96 19.63 -8.98 -11.15
CA ARG A 96 19.58 -7.50 -11.21
C ARG A 96 18.89 -6.97 -12.48
N ARG A 97 17.82 -7.65 -12.90
CA ARG A 97 17.02 -7.27 -14.08
C ARG A 97 15.55 -7.19 -13.74
N ILE A 98 14.85 -6.33 -14.47
CA ILE A 98 13.40 -6.27 -14.47
C ILE A 98 12.89 -7.42 -15.35
N VAL A 99 12.02 -8.25 -14.79
CA VAL A 99 11.36 -9.34 -15.47
C VAL A 99 9.85 -9.13 -15.45
N GLU A 100 9.19 -9.50 -16.54
CA GLU A 100 7.74 -9.52 -16.61
C GLU A 100 7.25 -10.96 -16.44
N THR A 101 6.38 -11.20 -15.46
CA THR A 101 5.79 -12.52 -15.24
C THR A 101 4.37 -12.42 -14.71
N ILE A 102 3.55 -13.42 -15.03
CA ILE A 102 2.17 -13.56 -14.55
C ILE A 102 2.14 -14.39 -13.26
N ARG A 103 3.09 -15.32 -13.10
CA ARG A 103 3.13 -16.29 -12.00
C ARG A 103 4.09 -15.81 -10.91
N VAL A 104 3.50 -15.28 -9.85
CA VAL A 104 4.21 -14.65 -8.75
C VAL A 104 3.49 -15.00 -7.47
N ASP A 105 4.27 -15.37 -6.46
CA ASP A 105 3.79 -15.43 -5.08
C ASP A 105 4.22 -14.18 -4.32
N PHE A 106 3.31 -13.53 -3.62
CA PHE A 106 3.56 -12.25 -2.93
C PHE A 106 3.57 -12.45 -1.43
N ASP A 107 4.64 -12.00 -0.77
CA ASP A 107 4.76 -11.97 0.68
C ASP A 107 4.48 -10.54 1.18
N GLU A 108 3.20 -10.19 1.23
CA GLU A 108 2.76 -8.85 1.61
C GLU A 108 2.74 -8.62 3.14
N LEU A 109 2.83 -9.69 3.93
CA LEU A 109 2.76 -9.63 5.40
C LEU A 109 4.09 -9.20 6.03
N THR A 110 5.22 -9.56 5.41
CA THR A 110 6.55 -9.30 5.99
C THR A 110 6.95 -7.82 5.90
N VAL A 111 6.48 -7.08 4.89
CA VAL A 111 6.84 -5.66 4.67
C VAL A 111 6.18 -4.73 5.69
N MET A 112 4.94 -5.03 6.11
CA MET A 112 4.23 -4.22 7.11
C MET A 112 4.82 -4.39 8.53
N ALA A 113 5.51 -5.50 8.79
CA ALA A 113 5.99 -5.85 10.13
C ALA A 113 7.35 -5.22 10.52
N SER A 114 8.19 -4.82 9.54
CA SER A 114 9.48 -4.17 9.86
C SER A 114 9.32 -2.72 10.32
N GLU A 115 8.29 -2.01 9.84
CA GLU A 115 8.12 -0.59 10.17
C GLU A 115 7.51 -0.31 11.55
N GLN A 116 6.67 -1.21 12.08
CA GLN A 116 6.26 -1.10 13.50
C GLN A 116 7.46 -1.28 14.45
N ARG A 117 8.52 -1.96 14.03
CA ARG A 117 9.71 -2.19 14.85
C ARG A 117 10.76 -1.09 14.71
N SER A 118 10.79 -0.33 13.61
CA SER A 118 11.69 0.81 13.42
C SER A 118 11.10 2.15 13.88
N LEU A 119 9.79 2.24 14.06
CA LEU A 119 9.11 3.33 14.78
C LEU A 119 8.84 2.89 16.23
N GLY A 120 9.90 2.64 17.00
CA GLY A 120 9.76 2.68 18.45
C GLY A 120 9.28 4.09 18.85
N PRO A 121 8.38 4.23 19.84
CA PRO A 121 8.06 5.55 20.36
C PRO A 121 9.35 6.12 20.93
N ALA A 122 9.89 7.17 20.31
CA ALA A 122 10.87 8.03 20.97
C ALA A 122 10.13 8.68 22.14
N LEU A 123 10.09 7.97 23.27
CA LEU A 123 9.54 8.41 24.53
C LEU A 123 10.51 9.44 25.08
N ASN A 124 10.43 10.65 24.55
CA ASN A 124 10.99 11.81 25.22
C ASN A 124 10.04 12.08 26.40
N GLU A 125 10.36 11.52 27.56
CA GLU A 125 9.87 12.04 28.82
C GLU A 125 10.20 13.54 28.85
N MET A 126 9.19 14.38 28.74
CA MET A 126 9.29 15.77 29.11
C MET A 126 8.17 16.07 30.10
N THR A 127 8.61 16.34 31.32
CA THR A 127 7.87 16.66 32.53
C THR A 127 6.76 17.69 32.27
N PRO A 128 5.58 17.58 32.91
CA PRO A 128 4.45 18.46 32.60
C PRO A 128 4.66 19.85 33.21
N GLY A 129 4.89 20.85 32.35
CA GLY A 129 4.96 22.27 32.69
C GLY A 129 3.90 23.06 31.92
N THR A 130 2.89 23.52 32.65
CA THR A 130 1.73 24.33 32.25
C THR A 130 2.04 25.47 31.27
N ILE A 131 1.43 25.49 30.09
CA ILE A 131 1.13 26.74 29.35
C ILE A 131 -0.24 26.64 28.68
N SER A 132 -1.10 27.59 29.05
CA SER A 132 -2.47 27.81 28.58
C SER A 132 -2.52 28.26 27.12
N LEU A 133 -3.37 27.64 26.30
CA LEU A 133 -3.78 28.18 24.99
C LEU A 133 -5.30 28.30 24.96
N GLY A 134 -5.79 29.54 24.95
CA GLY A 134 -7.21 29.86 25.06
C GLY A 134 -8.00 29.60 23.78
N LEU A 135 -9.18 28.98 23.99
CA LEU A 135 -10.44 29.03 23.23
C LEU A 135 -10.41 28.43 21.80
N VAL A 136 -11.41 27.71 21.29
CA VAL A 136 -12.72 27.18 21.72
C VAL A 136 -13.11 26.17 20.63
N LEU A 137 -13.73 25.04 20.97
CA LEU A 137 -14.95 24.62 20.28
C LEU A 137 -15.74 23.68 21.21
N THR A 138 -16.95 24.10 21.54
CA THR A 138 -17.87 23.49 22.51
C THR A 138 -18.43 22.17 21.99
N THR A 139 -18.13 21.08 22.68
CA THR A 139 -18.84 19.79 22.56
C THR A 139 -20.07 19.80 23.46
N SER A 140 -21.24 19.60 22.87
CA SER A 140 -22.49 19.30 23.58
C SER A 140 -22.42 17.90 24.18
N LEU A 141 -22.75 17.74 25.46
CA LEU A 141 -23.21 16.46 26.01
C LEU A 141 -24.55 16.63 26.72
N SER A 142 -25.52 15.85 26.25
CA SER A 142 -26.84 15.66 26.82
C SER A 142 -26.75 15.15 28.26
N THR A 143 -27.43 15.81 29.20
CA THR A 143 -27.78 15.22 30.49
C THR A 143 -29.30 15.24 30.65
N SER A 144 -29.86 14.06 30.94
CA SER A 144 -31.27 13.80 31.22
C SER A 144 -31.74 14.52 32.49
N TYR A 145 -32.87 15.22 32.41
CA TYR A 145 -33.51 15.93 33.53
C TYR A 145 -34.50 15.04 34.28
N VAL A 146 -34.47 15.07 35.62
CA VAL A 146 -35.50 14.50 36.51
C VAL A 146 -36.00 15.64 37.40
N PRO A 147 -37.32 15.91 37.50
CA PRO A 147 -37.84 17.02 38.30
C PRO A 147 -38.01 16.64 39.77
N PRO A 148 -37.98 17.62 40.70
CA PRO A 148 -38.15 17.35 42.13
C PRO A 148 -39.63 17.27 42.54
N SER A 149 -39.90 16.40 43.51
CA SER A 149 -41.19 16.24 44.19
C SER A 149 -41.44 17.37 45.19
N ARG A 150 -42.67 17.88 45.21
CA ARG A 150 -43.18 18.85 46.20
C ARG A 150 -44.01 18.10 47.24
N THR A 151 -43.61 18.17 48.50
CA THR A 151 -44.45 17.81 49.66
C THR A 151 -45.43 18.94 49.95
N ASP A 152 -46.70 18.58 50.12
CA ASP A 152 -47.60 19.12 51.14
C ASP A 152 -48.03 17.93 52.01
#